data_AF-A0A0M9E947-F1
#
_entry.id   AF-A0A0M9E947-F1
#
_cell.length_a   1.000
_cell.length_b   1.000
_cell.length_c   1.000
_cell.angle_alpha   90.00
_cell.angle_beta   90.00
_cell.angle_gamma   90.00
#
_symmetry.space_group_name_H-M   'P 1'
#
loop_
_entity.id
_entity.type
_entity.pdbx_description
1 polymer ?
#
loop_
_entity_poly.entity_id
_entity_poly.type
_entity_poly.pdbx_seq_one_letter_code
_entity_poly.pdbx_strand_id
1 'polypeptide(L)'
;MSKTYQKPNRRFENSGLVIPNQSFHVNLDNVTNTDNEDIRTMVDKGRYFTIFAPRQSGKTTFFYDFCRSIENDSLYITILLSFQSYQNISSQRFYELIYTSIKEQILNRLESLQCNDLKQVMAFMNDFSITDHTSFYMLFKNINEIITHKKIVIFIDEFDGIPMSELGNFLMVLRDLYQNYKHTPKKVLYSVGLVGIRNITKLVVGGVSPFNIADQIHLPPFSLKNVYDLYAQYTMETNQAFAEAAVQEVYDQTCGQPWLVNRLGTILTVNIKHQTRESITLEDVNEAIKVLLKENNAHFENLYEKILLYKETFSAILTQDIPYSPYDKGQSWLRQYGLIKEVNNKAVIANPIYKKYFSQIIETNPMLSEKQEKKIFISYSRDDKEWVKRLLIHLKALSFKGVQIWYDDDIRSGDDWSAEIQNAIETAQMTICLISKHFLASDYIQKREIPEILFRHKEGMTVIPIYLSPCVWKYEKWLKNIQMFPKDAVPLSKKAHDIQEDVFTEIVDEIFGILGLD
;
A
#
# COMPACT_ATOMS: atom_id res chain seq x y z
N MET A 1 33.80 20.73 -34.72
CA MET A 1 34.41 19.62 -33.95
C MET A 1 33.31 18.62 -33.61
N SER A 2 33.37 17.40 -34.17
CA SER A 2 32.37 16.34 -33.97
C SER A 2 32.49 15.81 -32.53
N LYS A 3 31.51 16.12 -31.66
CA LYS A 3 31.51 15.68 -30.25
C LYS A 3 31.27 14.16 -30.15
N THR A 4 32.28 13.39 -29.77
CA THR A 4 32.24 11.94 -29.48
C THR A 4 31.07 11.57 -28.55
N TYR A 5 30.44 10.39 -28.73
CA TYR A 5 29.43 9.90 -27.79
C TYR A 5 30.03 9.91 -26.38
N GLN A 6 29.28 10.44 -25.42
CA GLN A 6 29.71 10.50 -24.02
C GLN A 6 28.84 9.53 -23.23
N LYS A 7 29.48 8.68 -22.43
CA LYS A 7 28.78 7.80 -21.51
C LYS A 7 28.02 8.70 -20.51
N PRO A 8 26.71 8.50 -20.31
CA PRO A 8 25.95 9.35 -19.41
C PRO A 8 26.45 9.17 -17.98
N ASN A 9 26.45 10.27 -17.23
CA ASN A 9 26.77 10.26 -15.80
C ASN A 9 25.55 9.85 -14.97
N ARG A 10 24.34 10.10 -15.51
CA ARG A 10 23.06 9.73 -14.92
C ARG A 10 22.42 8.55 -15.65
N ARG A 11 21.49 7.87 -14.97
CA ARG A 11 20.70 6.76 -15.53
C ARG A 11 19.21 7.02 -15.41
N PHE A 12 18.41 6.28 -16.17
CA PHE A 12 16.96 6.22 -15.91
C PHE A 12 16.71 5.42 -14.63
N GLU A 13 15.81 5.90 -13.77
CA GLU A 13 15.60 5.31 -12.44
C GLU A 13 14.66 4.10 -12.50
N ASN A 14 15.08 2.99 -11.91
CA ASN A 14 14.38 1.70 -11.99
C ASN A 14 13.92 1.16 -10.62
N SER A 15 14.33 1.80 -9.52
CA SER A 15 14.22 1.26 -8.15
C SER A 15 13.57 2.19 -7.13
N GLY A 16 13.09 3.37 -7.53
CA GLY A 16 12.15 4.19 -6.74
C GLY A 16 12.68 5.55 -6.27
N LEU A 17 13.84 5.59 -5.60
CA LEU A 17 14.46 6.85 -5.17
C LEU A 17 15.36 7.40 -6.28
N VAL A 18 15.01 8.56 -6.80
CA VAL A 18 15.81 9.32 -7.76
C VAL A 18 16.76 10.20 -6.97
N ILE A 19 18.07 10.04 -7.23
CA ILE A 19 19.09 10.97 -6.76
C ILE A 19 19.42 11.88 -7.95
N PRO A 20 19.15 13.20 -7.89
CA PRO A 20 19.28 14.12 -9.04
C PRO A 20 20.64 14.07 -9.77
N ASN A 21 21.72 13.79 -9.04
CA ASN A 21 23.08 13.70 -9.58
C ASN A 21 23.42 12.35 -10.21
N GLN A 22 22.60 11.32 -9.99
CA GLN A 22 22.81 9.95 -10.46
C GLN A 22 21.69 9.47 -11.40
N SER A 23 20.53 10.12 -11.39
CA SER A 23 19.34 9.71 -12.14
C SER A 23 18.69 10.89 -12.86
N PHE A 24 18.17 10.64 -14.07
CA PHE A 24 17.32 11.60 -14.79
C PHE A 24 16.01 11.78 -14.03
N HIS A 25 15.50 13.01 -13.96
CA HIS A 25 14.35 13.35 -13.13
C HIS A 25 13.54 14.51 -13.70
N VAL A 26 12.27 14.61 -13.32
CA VAL A 26 11.39 15.71 -13.72
C VAL A 26 10.55 16.15 -12.55
N ASN A 27 10.31 17.45 -12.46
CA ASN A 27 9.37 18.00 -11.49
C ASN A 27 7.95 17.76 -11.99
N LEU A 28 7.10 17.23 -11.11
CA LEU A 28 5.69 17.04 -11.41
C LEU A 28 4.97 18.39 -11.34
N ASP A 29 4.34 18.78 -12.43
CA ASP A 29 3.49 19.97 -12.47
C ASP A 29 2.11 19.66 -11.83
N ASN A 30 1.48 20.67 -11.21
CA ASN A 30 0.10 20.60 -10.69
C ASN A 30 -0.17 19.57 -9.57
N VAL A 31 0.83 19.25 -8.74
CA VAL A 31 0.63 18.44 -7.52
C VAL A 31 -0.09 19.29 -6.47
N THR A 32 -1.42 19.22 -6.46
CA THR A 32 -2.29 20.06 -5.62
C THR A 32 -3.34 19.22 -4.87
N ASN A 33 -3.88 19.77 -3.78
CA ASN A 33 -5.05 19.21 -3.09
C ASN A 33 -6.36 19.58 -3.83
N THR A 34 -7.51 19.18 -3.27
CA THR A 34 -8.85 19.51 -3.80
C THR A 34 -9.14 21.00 -3.88
N ASP A 35 -8.45 21.82 -3.07
CA ASP A 35 -8.55 23.28 -3.05
C ASP A 35 -7.56 23.95 -4.03
N ASN A 36 -6.88 23.17 -4.86
CA ASN A 36 -5.84 23.62 -5.81
C ASN A 36 -4.63 24.27 -5.12
N GLU A 37 -4.34 23.89 -3.87
CA GLU A 37 -3.17 24.33 -3.11
C GLU A 37 -2.01 23.34 -3.32
N ASP A 38 -0.81 23.86 -3.60
CA ASP A 38 0.40 23.04 -3.66
C ASP A 38 0.88 22.63 -2.25
N ILE A 39 1.80 21.66 -2.22
CA ILE A 39 2.31 21.12 -0.95
C ILE A 39 3.02 22.18 -0.13
N ARG A 40 3.72 23.12 -0.78
CA ARG A 40 4.42 24.20 -0.08
C ARG A 40 3.41 25.08 0.67
N THR A 41 2.33 25.45 0.01
CA THR A 41 1.21 26.21 0.58
C THR A 41 0.59 25.47 1.76
N MET A 42 0.41 24.15 1.64
CA MET A 42 -0.16 23.32 2.70
C MET A 42 0.76 23.22 3.91
N VAL A 43 2.07 23.04 3.69
CA VAL A 43 3.10 23.06 4.74
C VAL A 43 3.13 24.43 5.40
N ASP A 44 3.12 25.52 4.63
CA ASP A 44 3.15 26.89 5.15
C ASP A 44 1.89 27.24 5.96
N LYS A 45 0.74 26.64 5.64
CA LYS A 45 -0.50 26.70 6.44
C LYS A 45 -0.52 25.76 7.64
N GLY A 46 0.51 24.92 7.82
CA GLY A 46 0.59 23.94 8.91
C GLY A 46 -0.48 22.86 8.82
N ARG A 47 -0.93 22.52 7.61
CA ARG A 47 -1.91 21.45 7.37
C ARG A 47 -1.25 20.09 7.54
N TYR A 48 -2.03 19.09 7.94
CA TYR A 48 -1.63 17.69 7.81
C TYR A 48 -2.23 17.18 6.50
N PHE A 49 -1.50 16.35 5.78
CA PHE A 49 -1.94 15.87 4.48
C PHE A 49 -1.46 14.46 4.19
N THR A 50 -2.20 13.81 3.31
CA THR A 50 -1.91 12.45 2.87
C THR A 50 -1.71 12.45 1.37
N ILE A 51 -0.63 11.82 0.92
CA ILE A 51 -0.40 11.61 -0.51
C ILE A 51 -0.63 10.15 -0.82
N PHE A 52 -1.69 9.92 -1.58
CA PHE A 52 -2.04 8.61 -2.07
C PHE A 52 -1.58 8.51 -3.51
N ALA A 53 -0.72 7.53 -3.78
CA ALA A 53 -0.48 7.13 -5.15
C ALA A 53 -0.18 5.62 -5.26
N PRO A 54 -0.23 5.03 -6.46
CA PRO A 54 0.18 3.65 -6.71
C PRO A 54 1.69 3.40 -6.51
N ARG A 55 2.14 2.18 -6.17
CA ARG A 55 3.59 1.87 -6.09
C ARG A 55 4.35 2.37 -7.32
N GLN A 56 5.57 2.87 -7.11
CA GLN A 56 6.46 3.34 -8.18
C GLN A 56 5.91 4.53 -9.01
N SER A 57 5.00 5.32 -8.46
CA SER A 57 4.56 6.60 -9.05
C SER A 57 5.55 7.75 -8.84
N GLY A 58 6.77 7.48 -8.34
CA GLY A 58 7.75 8.52 -8.01
C GLY A 58 7.49 9.30 -6.71
N LYS A 59 6.67 8.81 -5.76
CA LYS A 59 6.37 9.57 -4.52
C LYS A 59 7.61 9.85 -3.70
N THR A 60 8.39 8.80 -3.40
CA THR A 60 9.59 8.91 -2.56
C THR A 60 10.56 9.93 -3.14
N THR A 61 10.76 9.90 -4.45
CA THR A 61 11.53 10.90 -5.20
C THR A 61 10.98 12.30 -5.00
N PHE A 62 9.70 12.50 -5.35
CA PHE A 62 9.06 13.80 -5.30
C PHE A 62 9.08 14.38 -3.89
N PHE A 63 8.93 13.54 -2.86
CA PHE A 63 9.04 13.95 -1.45
C PHE A 63 10.46 14.31 -1.05
N TYR A 64 11.45 13.53 -1.43
CA TYR A 64 12.85 13.87 -1.16
C TYR A 64 13.23 15.22 -1.78
N ASP A 65 12.81 15.48 -3.02
CA ASP A 65 13.06 16.74 -3.71
C ASP A 65 12.32 17.90 -3.03
N PHE A 66 11.07 17.67 -2.61
CA PHE A 66 10.31 18.66 -1.86
C PHE A 66 10.92 18.95 -0.48
N CYS A 67 11.33 17.94 0.28
CA CYS A 67 12.03 18.09 1.56
C CYS A 67 13.28 18.95 1.40
N ARG A 68 14.12 18.68 0.39
CA ARG A 68 15.30 19.49 0.06
C ARG A 68 14.95 20.93 -0.28
N SER A 69 13.84 21.15 -0.98
CA SER A 69 13.39 22.53 -1.28
C SER A 69 13.04 23.31 -0.01
N ILE A 70 12.50 22.63 1.02
CA ILE A 70 12.20 23.23 2.33
C ILE A 70 13.46 23.37 3.19
N GLU A 71 14.43 22.46 3.08
CA GLU A 71 15.69 22.53 3.85
C GLU A 71 16.52 23.80 3.58
N ASN A 72 16.28 24.50 2.48
CA ASN A 72 16.89 25.81 2.24
C ASN A 72 16.32 26.93 3.12
N ASP A 73 15.15 26.71 3.71
CA ASP A 73 14.47 27.66 4.58
C ASP A 73 14.87 27.42 6.04
N SER A 74 15.49 28.43 6.65
CA SER A 74 15.98 28.34 8.04
C SER A 74 14.85 28.28 9.07
N LEU A 75 13.61 28.59 8.69
CA LEU A 75 12.44 28.48 9.57
C LEU A 75 12.06 27.02 9.85
N TYR A 76 12.37 26.11 8.91
CA TYR A 76 11.91 24.73 8.95
C TYR A 76 12.99 23.75 9.41
N ILE A 77 12.55 22.76 10.19
CA ILE A 77 13.28 21.54 10.52
C ILE A 77 12.53 20.39 9.86
N THR A 78 13.03 19.92 8.72
CA THR A 78 12.43 18.81 7.99
C THR A 78 12.92 17.49 8.59
N ILE A 79 11.98 16.59 8.86
CA ILE A 79 12.25 15.23 9.33
C ILE A 79 11.66 14.27 8.31
N LEU A 80 12.45 13.33 7.84
CA LEU A 80 12.01 12.26 6.96
C LEU A 80 12.08 10.91 7.69
N LEU A 81 10.95 10.21 7.75
CA LEU A 81 10.84 8.86 8.29
C LEU A 81 10.46 7.92 7.14
N SER A 82 10.95 6.68 7.17
CA SER A 82 10.54 5.62 6.25
C SER A 82 10.25 4.35 7.04
N PHE A 83 9.05 3.78 6.84
CA PHE A 83 8.57 2.62 7.60
C PHE A 83 8.63 1.30 6.83
N GLN A 84 9.39 1.24 5.74
CA GLN A 84 9.52 0.07 4.86
C GLN A 84 9.81 -1.25 5.59
N SER A 85 10.60 -1.21 6.67
CA SER A 85 11.04 -2.38 7.43
C SER A 85 10.32 -2.59 8.76
N TYR A 86 9.19 -1.90 9.01
CA TYR A 86 8.59 -1.80 10.36
C TYR A 86 7.37 -2.73 10.56
N GLN A 87 6.91 -3.47 9.55
CA GLN A 87 5.63 -4.22 9.64
C GLN A 87 5.62 -5.34 10.68
N ASN A 88 6.78 -5.92 11.00
CA ASN A 88 6.91 -7.12 11.84
C ASN A 88 7.73 -6.89 13.12
N ILE A 89 7.71 -5.66 13.66
CA ILE A 89 8.42 -5.32 14.91
C ILE A 89 7.43 -5.06 16.05
N SER A 90 7.91 -5.15 17.29
CA SER A 90 7.11 -4.82 18.47
C SER A 90 6.82 -3.32 18.55
N SER A 91 5.69 -2.94 19.17
CA SER A 91 5.32 -1.54 19.43
C SER A 91 6.44 -0.74 20.08
N GLN A 92 7.10 -1.30 21.11
CA GLN A 92 8.21 -0.63 21.78
C GLN A 92 9.35 -0.35 20.80
N ARG A 93 9.74 -1.34 19.99
CA ARG A 93 10.84 -1.19 19.03
C ARG A 93 10.51 -0.17 17.94
N PHE A 94 9.24 -0.11 17.52
CA PHE A 94 8.74 0.88 16.57
C PHE A 94 9.00 2.32 17.06
N TYR A 95 8.60 2.65 18.29
CA TYR A 95 8.81 3.98 18.84
C TYR A 95 10.27 4.31 19.14
N GLU A 96 11.07 3.35 19.59
CA GLU A 96 12.53 3.54 19.78
C GLU A 96 13.23 3.94 18.48
N LEU A 97 12.90 3.28 17.37
CA LEU A 97 13.48 3.56 16.05
C LEU A 97 13.07 4.94 15.54
N ILE A 98 11.78 5.28 15.65
CA ILE A 98 11.25 6.61 15.29
C ILE A 98 11.95 7.69 16.10
N TYR A 99 12.05 7.50 17.41
CA TYR A 99 12.69 8.47 18.30
C TYR A 99 14.14 8.71 17.93
N THR A 100 14.90 7.63 17.68
CA THR A 100 16.30 7.72 17.28
C THR A 100 16.46 8.56 16.01
N SER A 101 15.62 8.31 15.00
CA SER A 101 15.66 9.04 13.73
C SER A 101 15.26 10.52 13.90
N ILE A 102 14.20 10.80 14.67
CA ILE A 102 13.76 12.18 14.96
C ILE A 102 14.86 12.95 15.70
N LYS A 103 15.44 12.35 16.74
CA LYS A 103 16.49 12.94 17.56
C LYS A 103 17.70 13.33 16.71
N GLU A 104 18.20 12.40 15.89
CA GLU A 104 19.35 12.66 15.02
C GLU A 104 19.08 13.81 14.05
N GLN A 105 17.93 13.80 13.36
CA GLN A 105 17.60 14.81 12.36
C GLN A 105 17.38 16.21 12.98
N ILE A 106 16.72 16.30 14.14
CA ILE A 106 16.54 17.57 14.85
C ILE A 106 17.90 18.13 15.29
N LEU A 107 18.75 17.31 15.92
CA LEU A 107 20.05 17.76 16.43
C LEU A 107 20.98 18.23 15.29
N ASN A 108 21.10 17.43 14.24
CA ASN A 108 21.92 17.77 13.07
C ASN A 108 21.46 19.08 12.42
N ARG A 109 20.14 19.30 12.31
CA ARG A 109 19.60 20.52 11.72
C ARG A 109 19.84 21.74 12.63
N LEU A 110 19.59 21.62 13.93
CA LEU A 110 19.85 22.71 14.88
C LEU A 110 21.33 23.09 14.94
N GLU A 111 22.23 22.11 14.83
CA GLU A 111 23.68 22.33 14.73
C GLU A 111 24.05 23.06 13.44
N SER A 112 23.54 22.61 12.29
CA SER A 112 23.80 23.25 10.99
C SER A 112 23.33 24.71 10.93
N LEU A 113 22.26 25.04 11.66
CA LEU A 113 21.70 26.38 11.75
C LEU A 113 22.27 27.20 12.92
N GLN A 114 23.19 26.63 13.70
CA GLN A 114 23.79 27.25 14.90
C GLN A 114 22.74 27.80 15.88
N CYS A 115 21.68 27.02 16.13
CA CYS A 115 20.58 27.44 16.99
C CYS A 115 20.98 27.45 18.47
N ASN A 116 20.57 28.48 19.20
CA ASN A 116 20.84 28.62 20.64
C ASN A 116 20.19 27.50 21.48
N ASP A 117 19.06 26.96 21.00
CA ASP A 117 18.27 25.94 21.71
C ASP A 117 18.94 24.55 21.68
N LEU A 118 19.98 24.35 20.86
CA LEU A 118 20.64 23.06 20.65
C LEU A 118 21.04 22.36 21.96
N LYS A 119 21.63 23.09 22.90
CA LYS A 119 22.09 22.51 24.18
C LYS A 119 20.92 22.02 25.04
N GLN A 120 19.83 22.77 25.08
CA GLN A 120 18.64 22.41 25.86
C GLN A 120 17.92 21.22 25.22
N VAL A 121 17.77 21.22 23.89
CA VAL A 121 17.19 20.10 23.14
C VAL A 121 18.02 18.83 23.30
N MET A 122 19.36 18.93 23.20
CA MET A 122 20.25 17.79 23.38
C MET A 122 20.16 17.18 24.78
N ALA A 123 20.12 18.02 25.83
CA ALA A 123 19.95 17.55 27.21
C ALA A 123 18.61 16.80 27.38
N PHE A 124 17.50 17.42 26.95
CA PHE A 124 16.18 16.79 27.00
C PHE A 124 16.12 15.47 26.23
N MET A 125 16.64 15.42 25.01
CA MET A 125 16.65 14.22 24.17
C MET A 125 17.58 13.11 24.67
N ASN A 126 18.52 13.40 25.57
CA ASN A 126 19.36 12.37 26.18
C ASN A 126 18.66 11.71 27.37
N ASP A 127 17.82 12.44 28.08
CA ASP A 127 17.12 11.96 29.27
C ASP A 127 15.72 11.40 28.96
N PHE A 128 15.18 11.70 27.77
CA PHE A 128 13.86 11.25 27.34
C PHE A 128 13.92 9.91 26.58
N SER A 129 12.93 9.04 26.81
CA SER A 129 12.73 7.78 26.09
C SER A 129 11.29 7.66 25.59
N ILE A 130 11.12 7.00 24.45
CA ILE A 130 9.81 6.74 23.85
C ILE A 130 9.60 5.24 23.78
N THR A 131 8.52 4.77 24.38
CA THR A 131 8.15 3.36 24.44
C THR A 131 6.77 3.08 23.83
N ASP A 132 5.96 4.12 23.65
CA ASP A 132 4.56 4.03 23.22
C ASP A 132 4.06 5.34 22.56
N HIS A 133 2.81 5.32 22.10
CA HIS A 133 2.14 6.49 21.52
C HIS A 133 2.02 7.68 22.50
N THR A 134 1.87 7.42 23.80
CA THR A 134 1.70 8.47 24.82
C THR A 134 3.01 9.24 25.04
N SER A 135 4.12 8.52 25.15
CA SER A 135 5.46 9.11 25.22
C SER A 135 5.82 9.85 23.92
N PHE A 136 5.34 9.38 22.76
CA PHE A 136 5.47 10.11 21.49
C PHE A 136 4.69 11.44 21.49
N TYR A 137 3.48 11.48 22.04
CA TYR A 137 2.75 12.74 22.25
C TYR A 137 3.53 13.68 23.18
N MET A 138 4.05 13.14 24.29
CA MET A 138 4.80 13.92 25.27
C MET A 138 6.10 14.50 24.70
N LEU A 139 6.76 13.82 23.75
CA LEU A 139 7.92 14.35 23.04
C LEU A 139 7.61 15.74 22.45
N PHE A 140 6.61 15.84 21.59
CA PHE A 140 6.29 17.10 20.90
C PHE A 140 5.71 18.14 21.85
N LYS A 141 4.93 17.72 22.85
CA LYS A 141 4.47 18.60 23.92
C LYS A 141 5.64 19.27 24.66
N ASN A 142 6.68 18.52 24.99
CA ASN A 142 7.84 19.04 25.70
C ASN A 142 8.74 19.88 24.78
N ILE A 143 8.95 19.46 23.53
CA ILE A 143 9.72 20.22 22.55
C ILE A 143 9.06 21.58 22.25
N ASN A 144 7.72 21.70 22.29
CA ASN A 144 7.01 22.98 22.14
C ASN A 144 7.46 24.05 23.13
N GLU A 145 7.97 23.67 24.32
CA GLU A 145 8.46 24.61 25.32
C GLU A 145 9.93 25.00 25.10
N ILE A 146 10.69 24.21 24.34
CA ILE A 146 12.11 24.44 24.07
C ILE A 146 12.31 25.15 22.72
N ILE A 147 11.68 24.64 21.66
CA ILE A 147 11.81 25.16 20.30
C ILE A 147 10.60 26.07 20.00
N THR A 148 10.82 27.38 20.04
CA THR A 148 9.74 28.39 19.91
C THR A 148 9.71 29.12 18.57
N HIS A 149 10.82 29.11 17.83
CA HIS A 149 10.98 29.89 16.59
C HIS A 149 11.16 29.04 15.33
N LYS A 150 11.12 27.71 15.45
CA LYS A 150 11.27 26.79 14.32
C LYS A 150 10.01 25.96 14.14
N LYS A 151 9.78 25.54 12.90
CA LYS A 151 8.65 24.69 12.51
C LYS A 151 9.18 23.32 12.11
N ILE A 152 8.87 22.30 12.89
CA ILE A 152 9.16 20.91 12.55
C ILE A 152 8.11 20.43 11.55
N VAL A 153 8.57 19.90 10.43
CA VAL A 153 7.75 19.28 9.40
C VAL A 153 8.17 17.84 9.26
N ILE A 154 7.24 16.90 9.45
CA ILE A 154 7.53 15.46 9.36
C ILE A 154 6.92 14.91 8.08
N PHE A 155 7.75 14.22 7.30
CA PHE A 155 7.33 13.41 6.17
C PHE A 155 7.52 11.94 6.52
N ILE A 156 6.47 11.15 6.38
CA ILE A 156 6.48 9.72 6.66
C ILE A 156 6.25 8.98 5.36
N ASP A 157 7.31 8.38 4.83
CA ASP A 157 7.25 7.49 3.68
C ASP A 157 6.93 6.05 4.07
N GLU A 158 6.27 5.36 3.14
CA GLU A 158 5.73 4.02 3.33
C GLU A 158 4.94 3.87 4.63
N PHE A 159 4.00 4.78 4.92
CA PHE A 159 3.21 4.73 6.16
C PHE A 159 2.48 3.39 6.34
N ASP A 160 2.22 2.65 5.26
CA ASP A 160 1.67 1.28 5.29
C ASP A 160 2.55 0.29 6.05
N GLY A 161 3.79 0.67 6.36
CA GLY A 161 4.78 -0.09 7.10
C GLY A 161 4.61 -0.09 8.62
N ILE A 162 3.71 0.75 9.17
CA ILE A 162 3.45 0.81 10.62
C ILE A 162 2.88 -0.54 11.10
N PRO A 163 3.36 -1.09 12.24
CA PRO A 163 2.74 -2.26 12.86
C PRO A 163 1.23 -2.06 13.04
N MET A 164 0.43 -3.04 12.65
CA MET A 164 -1.03 -2.89 12.70
C MET A 164 -1.53 -2.61 14.12
N SER A 165 -0.88 -3.17 15.14
CA SER A 165 -1.16 -2.91 16.56
C SER A 165 -1.00 -1.44 16.97
N GLU A 166 -0.16 -0.66 16.27
CA GLU A 166 0.11 0.75 16.58
C GLU A 166 -0.51 1.73 15.60
N LEU A 167 -0.99 1.27 14.44
CA LEU A 167 -1.51 2.13 13.38
C LEU A 167 -2.58 3.10 13.89
N GLY A 168 -3.58 2.59 14.64
CA GLY A 168 -4.65 3.41 15.21
C GLY A 168 -4.14 4.42 16.25
N ASN A 169 -3.34 3.93 17.20
CA ASN A 169 -2.79 4.74 18.29
C ASN A 169 -1.91 5.88 17.76
N PHE A 170 -1.04 5.58 16.79
CA PHE A 170 -0.16 6.55 16.16
C PHE A 170 -0.95 7.65 15.43
N LEU A 171 -1.97 7.27 14.64
CA LEU A 171 -2.81 8.23 13.93
C LEU A 171 -3.64 9.10 14.88
N MET A 172 -4.12 8.55 15.99
CA MET A 172 -4.81 9.32 17.04
C MET A 172 -3.89 10.37 17.66
N VAL A 173 -2.65 10.02 17.99
CA VAL A 173 -1.70 10.98 18.56
C VAL A 173 -1.37 12.12 17.59
N LEU A 174 -1.19 11.82 16.30
CA LEU A 174 -1.01 12.86 15.28
C LEU A 174 -2.25 13.78 15.20
N ARG A 175 -3.45 13.21 15.27
CA ARG A 175 -4.70 13.99 15.29
C ARG A 175 -4.75 14.91 16.52
N ASP A 176 -4.42 14.40 17.70
CA ASP A 176 -4.44 15.17 18.96
C ASP A 176 -3.41 16.31 18.92
N LEU A 177 -2.20 16.05 18.42
CA LEU A 177 -1.17 17.08 18.20
C LEU A 177 -1.64 18.14 17.21
N TYR A 178 -2.35 17.76 16.14
CA TYR A 178 -2.90 18.72 15.20
C TYR A 178 -3.99 19.60 15.85
N GLN A 179 -4.98 18.97 16.49
CA GLN A 179 -6.16 19.66 17.02
C GLN A 179 -5.82 20.56 18.20
N ASN A 180 -5.06 20.05 19.18
CA ASN A 180 -4.74 20.76 20.41
C ASN A 180 -3.88 22.01 20.15
N TYR A 181 -3.08 21.99 19.08
CA TYR A 181 -2.16 23.08 18.75
C TYR A 181 -2.56 23.89 17.52
N LYS A 182 -3.73 23.62 16.92
CA LYS A 182 -4.21 24.28 15.68
C LYS A 182 -4.26 25.82 15.78
N HIS A 183 -4.67 26.33 16.93
CA HIS A 183 -4.85 27.76 17.18
C HIS A 183 -3.80 28.32 18.15
N THR A 184 -2.76 27.56 18.45
CA THR A 184 -1.72 27.96 19.40
C THR A 184 -0.47 28.44 18.67
N PRO A 185 0.23 29.47 19.20
CA PRO A 185 1.53 29.88 18.65
C PRO A 185 2.63 28.86 18.96
N LYS A 186 2.45 28.02 19.99
CA LYS A 186 3.39 26.98 20.41
C LYS A 186 3.18 25.66 19.63
N LYS A 187 3.23 25.73 18.30
CA LYS A 187 3.07 24.55 17.42
C LYS A 187 4.39 24.21 16.75
N VAL A 188 5.27 23.50 17.47
CA VAL A 188 6.56 23.05 16.93
C VAL A 188 6.34 22.00 15.85
N LEU A 189 5.49 20.99 16.08
CA LEU A 189 5.09 20.02 15.07
C LEU A 189 4.07 20.69 14.14
N TYR A 190 4.58 21.41 13.17
CA TYR A 190 3.83 22.37 12.38
C TYR A 190 2.99 21.70 11.30
N SER A 191 3.57 20.73 10.58
CA SER A 191 2.96 20.04 9.45
C SER A 191 3.42 18.57 9.42
N VAL A 192 2.54 17.68 8.95
CA VAL A 192 2.83 16.26 8.77
C VAL A 192 2.30 15.80 7.41
N GLY A 193 3.19 15.24 6.59
CA GLY A 193 2.85 14.61 5.32
C GLY A 193 2.99 13.09 5.42
N LEU A 194 1.89 12.36 5.26
CA LEU A 194 1.89 10.90 5.22
C LEU A 194 1.88 10.41 3.77
N VAL A 195 2.75 9.47 3.44
CA VAL A 195 2.95 8.97 2.07
C VAL A 195 2.79 7.47 2.07
N GLY A 196 1.87 6.98 1.24
CA GLY A 196 1.67 5.53 1.11
C GLY A 196 0.57 5.18 0.13
N ILE A 197 0.17 3.92 0.21
CA ILE A 197 -0.70 3.26 -0.76
C ILE A 197 -2.09 3.06 -0.17
N ARG A 198 -2.25 2.74 1.14
CA ARG A 198 -3.57 2.52 1.73
C ARG A 198 -4.34 3.83 1.85
N ASN A 199 -5.67 3.75 1.73
CA ASN A 199 -6.50 4.92 1.92
C ASN A 199 -6.81 5.07 3.42
N ILE A 200 -6.08 5.96 4.10
CA ILE A 200 -6.24 6.21 5.54
C ILE A 200 -7.67 6.65 5.90
N THR A 201 -8.41 7.25 4.96
CA THR A 201 -9.82 7.63 5.21
C THR A 201 -10.74 6.43 5.41
N LYS A 202 -10.34 5.23 4.97
CA LYS A 202 -11.05 3.97 5.24
C LYS A 202 -10.58 3.28 6.54
N LEU A 203 -9.48 3.73 7.16
CA LEU A 203 -9.11 3.28 8.51
C LEU A 203 -10.05 3.96 9.50
N VAL A 204 -10.98 3.18 10.04
CA VAL A 204 -12.02 3.64 10.96
C VAL A 204 -11.66 3.19 12.37
N VAL A 205 -11.06 4.09 13.14
CA VAL A 205 -10.79 3.87 14.57
C VAL A 205 -12.00 4.35 15.36
N GLY A 206 -12.73 3.45 16.02
CA GLY A 206 -13.90 3.83 16.83
C GLY A 206 -15.07 4.46 16.04
N GLY A 207 -15.20 4.18 14.74
CA GLY A 207 -16.31 4.68 13.91
C GLY A 207 -16.03 5.96 13.11
N VAL A 208 -14.87 6.61 13.30
CA VAL A 208 -14.46 7.80 12.55
C VAL A 208 -12.99 7.69 12.14
N SER A 209 -12.64 8.03 10.90
CA SER A 209 -11.21 8.09 10.53
C SER A 209 -10.52 9.23 11.29
N PRO A 210 -9.48 8.94 12.11
CA PRO A 210 -8.76 9.97 12.85
C PRO A 210 -8.07 11.00 11.94
N PHE A 211 -7.89 10.65 10.66
CA PHE A 211 -7.21 11.47 9.66
C PHE A 211 -8.15 12.12 8.63
N ASN A 212 -9.46 12.19 8.89
CA ASN A 212 -10.43 12.94 8.07
C ASN A 212 -10.23 14.48 8.09
N ILE A 213 -9.09 14.94 8.61
CA ILE A 213 -8.65 16.34 8.71
C ILE A 213 -7.59 16.63 7.63
N ALA A 214 -7.06 15.60 6.98
CA ALA A 214 -5.98 15.71 6.03
C ALA A 214 -6.48 15.89 4.59
N ASP A 215 -5.93 16.89 3.93
CA ASP A 215 -6.12 17.08 2.50
C ASP A 215 -5.47 15.91 1.74
N GLN A 216 -6.17 15.43 0.72
CA GLN A 216 -5.64 14.38 -0.17
C GLN A 216 -4.96 15.01 -1.37
N ILE A 217 -3.73 14.57 -1.63
CA ILE A 217 -2.96 14.98 -2.79
C ILE A 217 -2.76 13.77 -3.69
N HIS A 218 -3.06 13.95 -4.97
CA HIS A 218 -2.86 12.94 -6.00
C HIS A 218 -1.61 13.29 -6.81
N LEU A 219 -0.68 12.34 -6.92
CA LEU A 219 0.47 12.50 -7.82
C LEU A 219 0.03 12.16 -9.25
N PRO A 220 0.06 13.12 -10.19
CA PRO A 220 -0.30 12.86 -11.58
C PRO A 220 0.79 12.00 -12.26
N PRO A 221 0.43 11.24 -13.30
CA PRO A 221 1.42 10.67 -14.20
C PRO A 221 2.22 11.79 -14.89
N PHE A 222 3.38 11.44 -15.45
CA PHE A 222 4.15 12.38 -16.28
C PHE A 222 3.29 12.89 -17.43
N SER A 223 3.30 14.20 -17.66
CA SER A 223 2.77 14.76 -18.90
C SER A 223 3.70 14.43 -20.07
N LEU A 224 3.21 14.57 -21.31
CA LEU A 224 4.05 14.42 -22.50
C LEU A 224 5.29 15.33 -22.43
N LYS A 225 5.12 16.57 -21.96
CA LYS A 225 6.22 17.52 -21.72
C LYS A 225 7.24 16.96 -20.72
N ASN A 226 6.78 16.35 -19.61
CA ASN A 226 7.70 15.74 -18.66
C ASN A 226 8.49 14.58 -19.29
N VAL A 227 7.89 13.77 -20.17
CA VAL A 227 8.64 12.72 -20.88
C VAL A 227 9.70 13.33 -21.81
N TYR A 228 9.36 14.41 -22.53
CA TYR A 228 10.34 15.18 -23.32
C TYR A 228 11.49 15.71 -22.47
N ASP A 229 11.19 16.39 -21.36
CA ASP A 229 12.18 16.99 -20.47
C ASP A 229 13.09 15.92 -19.84
N LEU A 230 12.55 14.75 -19.51
CA LEU A 230 13.30 13.63 -18.97
C LEU A 230 14.29 13.07 -20.00
N TYR A 231 13.85 12.83 -21.23
CA TYR A 231 14.69 12.24 -22.29
C TYR A 231 15.67 13.26 -22.88
N ALA A 232 15.32 14.54 -22.87
CA ALA A 232 16.21 15.63 -23.26
C ALA A 232 17.45 15.69 -22.36
N GLN A 233 17.34 15.39 -21.06
CA GLN A 233 18.50 15.33 -20.17
C GLN A 233 19.51 14.26 -20.59
N TYR A 234 19.03 13.09 -21.03
CA TYR A 234 19.90 12.05 -21.59
C TYR A 234 20.57 12.55 -22.87
N THR A 235 19.80 13.14 -23.79
CA THR A 235 20.34 13.70 -25.04
C THR A 235 21.40 14.77 -24.80
N MET A 236 21.22 15.64 -23.81
CA MET A 236 22.21 16.66 -23.45
C MET A 236 23.53 16.05 -22.96
N GLU A 237 23.49 14.92 -22.25
CA GLU A 237 24.69 14.25 -21.77
C GLU A 237 25.38 13.42 -22.84
N THR A 238 24.63 12.66 -23.63
CA THR A 238 25.20 11.65 -24.53
C THR A 238 25.38 12.13 -25.97
N ASN A 239 24.68 13.21 -26.35
CA ASN A 239 24.44 13.66 -27.72
C ASN A 239 23.66 12.64 -28.58
N GLN A 240 22.93 11.71 -27.95
CA GLN A 240 22.01 10.80 -28.62
C GLN A 240 20.58 11.31 -28.48
N ALA A 241 19.98 11.71 -29.60
CA ALA A 241 18.65 12.34 -29.61
C ALA A 241 17.51 11.32 -29.62
N PHE A 242 16.39 11.64 -28.99
CA PHE A 242 15.12 10.95 -29.21
C PHE A 242 14.32 11.68 -30.30
N ALA A 243 13.83 10.95 -31.30
CA ALA A 243 12.92 11.51 -32.29
C ALA A 243 11.57 11.86 -31.64
N GLU A 244 10.91 12.90 -32.12
CA GLU A 244 9.61 13.37 -31.58
C GLU A 244 8.56 12.25 -31.56
N ALA A 245 8.45 11.51 -32.67
CA ALA A 245 7.56 10.36 -32.78
C ALA A 245 7.89 9.23 -31.77
N ALA A 246 9.17 9.06 -31.39
CA ALA A 246 9.57 8.07 -30.40
C ALA A 246 9.11 8.46 -28.99
N VAL A 247 9.27 9.74 -28.62
CA VAL A 247 8.81 10.25 -27.32
C VAL A 247 7.29 10.20 -27.21
N GLN A 248 6.59 10.56 -28.29
CA GLN A 248 5.13 10.45 -28.37
C GLN A 248 4.65 9.01 -28.19
N GLU A 249 5.26 8.06 -28.89
CA GLU A 249 4.90 6.63 -28.77
C GLU A 249 5.15 6.11 -27.35
N VAL A 250 6.26 6.49 -26.71
CA VAL A 250 6.50 6.16 -25.31
C VAL A 250 5.38 6.71 -24.43
N TYR A 251 4.99 7.97 -24.62
CA TYR A 251 3.90 8.56 -23.84
C TYR A 251 2.57 7.84 -24.07
N ASP A 252 2.22 7.54 -25.32
CA ASP A 252 0.95 6.90 -25.67
C ASP A 252 0.85 5.48 -25.09
N GLN A 253 1.94 4.72 -25.12
CA GLN A 253 1.98 3.34 -24.62
C GLN A 253 2.05 3.26 -23.08
N THR A 254 2.66 4.25 -22.43
CA THR A 254 2.82 4.28 -20.96
C THR A 254 1.74 5.09 -20.25
N CYS A 255 1.04 5.98 -20.98
CA CYS A 255 0.21 7.05 -20.42
C CYS A 255 0.92 7.86 -19.33
N GLY A 256 2.24 8.06 -19.45
CA GLY A 256 3.05 8.81 -18.48
C GLY A 256 3.32 8.09 -17.16
N GLN A 257 3.08 6.77 -17.07
CA GLN A 257 3.38 6.02 -15.84
C GLN A 257 4.92 6.06 -15.59
N PRO A 258 5.39 6.62 -14.46
CA PRO A 258 6.80 6.96 -14.27
C PRO A 258 7.78 5.79 -14.41
N TRP A 259 7.42 4.62 -13.87
CA TRP A 259 8.28 3.43 -13.95
C TRP A 259 8.42 2.92 -15.38
N LEU A 260 7.33 2.82 -16.14
CA LEU A 260 7.32 2.37 -17.53
C LEU A 260 8.12 3.33 -18.42
N VAL A 261 7.97 4.64 -18.22
CA VAL A 261 8.72 5.67 -18.96
C VAL A 261 10.23 5.52 -18.71
N ASN A 262 10.66 5.37 -17.45
CA ASN A 262 12.07 5.17 -17.13
C ASN A 262 12.60 3.81 -17.60
N ARG A 263 11.79 2.76 -17.49
CA ARG A 263 12.18 1.41 -17.92
C ARG A 263 12.36 1.34 -19.42
N LEU A 264 11.45 1.92 -20.21
CA LEU A 264 11.63 2.05 -21.66
C LEU A 264 12.85 2.89 -22.01
N GLY A 265 13.09 4.00 -21.30
CA GLY A 265 14.31 4.80 -21.47
C GLY A 265 15.58 3.96 -21.25
N THR A 266 15.59 3.11 -20.23
CA THR A 266 16.69 2.15 -19.99
C THR A 266 16.84 1.17 -21.15
N ILE A 267 15.77 0.49 -21.56
CA ILE A 267 15.82 -0.52 -22.63
C ILE A 267 16.30 0.11 -23.93
N LEU A 268 15.78 1.28 -24.29
CA LEU A 268 16.15 1.99 -25.52
C LEU A 268 17.64 2.35 -25.55
N THR A 269 18.17 2.85 -24.44
CA THR A 269 19.54 3.36 -24.37
C THR A 269 20.59 2.31 -24.01
N VAL A 270 20.20 1.19 -23.40
CA VAL A 270 21.11 0.15 -22.94
C VAL A 270 21.01 -1.13 -23.75
N ASN A 271 19.83 -1.51 -24.22
CA ASN A 271 19.60 -2.78 -24.91
C ASN A 271 19.48 -2.63 -26.42
N ILE A 272 18.87 -1.55 -26.92
CA ILE A 272 18.58 -1.39 -28.35
C ILE A 272 19.63 -0.53 -29.03
N LYS A 273 19.73 0.74 -28.63
CA LYS A 273 20.69 1.70 -29.19
C LYS A 273 21.75 2.09 -28.17
N HIS A 274 22.55 1.09 -27.82
CA HIS A 274 23.63 1.23 -26.85
C HIS A 274 24.86 1.94 -27.43
N GLN A 275 25.36 2.96 -26.71
CA GLN A 275 26.61 3.66 -27.01
C GLN A 275 26.73 4.22 -28.43
N THR A 276 25.64 4.72 -28.98
CA THR A 276 25.58 5.31 -30.33
C THR A 276 25.05 6.74 -30.29
N ARG A 277 25.26 7.51 -31.38
CA ARG A 277 24.62 8.82 -31.59
C ARG A 277 23.37 8.74 -32.46
N GLU A 278 23.10 7.56 -33.01
CA GLU A 278 21.90 7.36 -33.81
C GLU A 278 20.66 7.69 -32.97
N SER A 279 19.80 8.51 -33.56
CA SER A 279 18.59 8.94 -32.89
C SER A 279 17.69 7.73 -32.61
N ILE A 280 17.09 7.70 -31.43
CA ILE A 280 16.10 6.70 -31.05
C ILE A 280 14.80 7.01 -31.79
N THR A 281 14.33 6.06 -32.60
CA THR A 281 13.16 6.19 -33.48
C THR A 281 11.94 5.44 -32.93
N LEU A 282 10.80 5.59 -33.61
CA LEU A 282 9.56 4.90 -33.26
C LEU A 282 9.70 3.37 -33.39
N GLU A 283 10.47 2.88 -34.35
CA GLU A 283 10.75 1.45 -34.52
C GLU A 283 11.51 0.89 -33.31
N ASP A 284 12.51 1.62 -32.80
CA ASP A 284 13.25 1.24 -31.60
C ASP A 284 12.32 1.14 -30.38
N VAL A 285 11.36 2.06 -30.25
CA VAL A 285 10.34 2.04 -29.17
C VAL A 285 9.47 0.79 -29.27
N ASN A 286 9.02 0.44 -30.46
CA ASN A 286 8.23 -0.78 -30.68
C ASN A 286 9.02 -2.05 -30.34
N GLU A 287 10.31 -2.08 -30.63
CA GLU A 287 11.20 -3.16 -30.21
C GLU A 287 11.40 -3.17 -28.68
N ALA A 288 11.58 -2.02 -28.03
CA ALA A 288 11.70 -1.91 -26.57
C ALA A 288 10.47 -2.44 -25.85
N ILE A 289 9.28 -2.16 -26.37
CA ILE A 289 8.02 -2.68 -25.82
C ILE A 289 7.99 -4.21 -25.91
N LYS A 290 8.45 -4.81 -27.02
CA LYS A 290 8.51 -6.27 -27.14
C LYS A 290 9.49 -6.89 -26.14
N VAL A 291 10.61 -6.21 -25.88
CA VAL A 291 11.57 -6.63 -24.83
C VAL A 291 10.92 -6.52 -23.45
N LEU A 292 10.27 -5.39 -23.14
CA LEU A 292 9.61 -5.14 -21.87
C LEU A 292 8.50 -6.15 -21.57
N LEU A 293 7.68 -6.52 -22.57
CA LEU A 293 6.60 -7.49 -22.40
C LEU A 293 7.08 -8.91 -22.10
N LYS A 294 8.34 -9.23 -22.44
CA LYS A 294 8.97 -10.53 -22.13
C LYS A 294 9.81 -10.50 -20.86
N GLU A 295 10.00 -9.31 -20.28
CA GLU A 295 10.83 -9.14 -19.11
C GLU A 295 10.10 -9.65 -17.86
N ASN A 296 10.76 -10.51 -17.09
CA ASN A 296 10.30 -10.78 -15.74
C ASN A 296 10.87 -9.73 -14.79
N ASN A 297 10.00 -8.94 -14.16
CA ASN A 297 10.39 -7.90 -13.21
C ASN A 297 9.39 -7.80 -12.05
N ALA A 298 9.91 -7.33 -10.92
CA ALA A 298 9.13 -7.22 -9.69
C ALA A 298 7.93 -6.26 -9.81
N HIS A 299 7.94 -5.29 -10.73
CA HIS A 299 6.79 -4.39 -10.90
C HIS A 299 5.58 -5.13 -11.45
N PHE A 300 5.77 -5.88 -12.54
CA PHE A 300 4.70 -6.69 -13.12
C PHE A 300 4.25 -7.81 -12.18
N GLU A 301 5.18 -8.48 -11.48
CA GLU A 301 4.83 -9.51 -10.48
C GLU A 301 3.95 -8.91 -9.36
N ASN A 302 4.35 -7.78 -8.78
CA ASN A 302 3.59 -7.10 -7.72
C ASN A 302 2.18 -6.70 -8.19
N LEU A 303 2.07 -6.13 -9.39
CA LEU A 303 0.78 -5.73 -9.96
C LEU A 303 -0.09 -6.95 -10.26
N TYR A 304 0.50 -8.04 -10.74
CA TYR A 304 -0.19 -9.29 -11.00
C TYR A 304 -0.78 -9.90 -9.73
N GLU A 305 -0.04 -9.91 -8.62
CA GLU A 305 -0.57 -10.35 -7.32
C GLU A 305 -1.82 -9.55 -6.91
N LYS A 306 -1.86 -8.25 -7.19
CA LYS A 306 -3.02 -7.41 -6.91
C LYS A 306 -4.17 -7.68 -7.88
N ILE A 307 -3.89 -7.96 -9.14
CA ILE A 307 -4.91 -8.40 -10.11
C ILE A 307 -5.57 -9.70 -9.63
N LEU A 308 -4.80 -10.67 -9.13
CA LEU A 308 -5.34 -11.93 -8.61
C LEU A 308 -6.32 -11.73 -7.46
N LEU A 309 -6.13 -10.69 -6.64
CA LEU A 309 -7.09 -10.35 -5.57
C LEU A 309 -8.42 -9.82 -6.12
N TYR A 310 -8.43 -9.21 -7.30
CA TYR A 310 -9.62 -8.59 -7.90
C TYR A 310 -9.81 -9.09 -9.34
N LYS A 311 -9.65 -10.41 -9.52
CA LYS A 311 -9.48 -11.05 -10.83
C LYS A 311 -10.72 -10.89 -11.69
N GLU A 312 -11.90 -11.08 -11.11
CA GLU A 312 -13.17 -11.02 -11.85
C GLU A 312 -13.44 -9.58 -12.28
N THR A 313 -13.27 -8.63 -11.36
CA THR A 313 -13.41 -7.20 -11.70
C THR A 313 -12.41 -6.77 -12.78
N PHE A 314 -11.13 -7.16 -12.67
CA PHE A 314 -10.12 -6.80 -13.66
C PHE A 314 -10.39 -7.43 -15.03
N SER A 315 -10.77 -8.71 -15.06
CA SER A 315 -11.07 -9.44 -16.30
C SER A 315 -12.29 -8.85 -17.02
N ALA A 316 -13.30 -8.43 -16.25
CA ALA A 316 -14.46 -7.76 -16.79
C ALA A 316 -14.07 -6.41 -17.44
N ILE A 317 -13.23 -5.59 -16.78
CA ILE A 317 -12.74 -4.31 -17.33
C ILE A 317 -11.85 -4.52 -18.57
N LEU A 318 -11.08 -5.62 -18.60
CA LEU A 318 -10.20 -5.93 -19.71
C LEU A 318 -10.96 -6.29 -20.99
N THR A 319 -12.12 -6.95 -20.85
CA THR A 319 -12.88 -7.55 -21.95
C THR A 319 -14.14 -6.79 -22.33
N GLN A 320 -14.73 -6.02 -21.42
CA GLN A 320 -16.01 -5.36 -21.58
C GLN A 320 -15.92 -3.85 -21.32
N ASP A 321 -16.87 -3.10 -21.88
CA ASP A 321 -17.05 -1.69 -21.58
C ASP A 321 -17.88 -1.54 -20.29
N ILE A 322 -17.19 -1.37 -19.15
CA ILE A 322 -17.82 -1.28 -17.83
C ILE A 322 -17.91 0.18 -17.39
N PRO A 323 -19.07 0.66 -16.89
CA PRO A 323 -19.17 1.98 -16.29
C PRO A 323 -18.29 2.07 -15.05
N TYR A 324 -17.57 3.18 -14.92
CA TYR A 324 -16.80 3.46 -13.72
C TYR A 324 -17.74 3.76 -12.56
N SER A 325 -17.50 3.13 -11.42
CA SER A 325 -18.22 3.39 -10.17
C SER A 325 -17.22 3.51 -9.02
N PRO A 326 -17.11 4.67 -8.35
CA PRO A 326 -16.25 4.82 -7.18
C PRO A 326 -16.74 3.99 -5.97
N TYR A 327 -17.99 3.49 -6.02
CA TYR A 327 -18.57 2.64 -4.98
C TYR A 327 -18.32 1.15 -5.23
N ASP A 328 -17.87 0.77 -6.42
CA ASP A 328 -17.44 -0.59 -6.68
C ASP A 328 -16.09 -0.84 -6.00
N LYS A 329 -16.06 -1.81 -5.08
CA LYS A 329 -14.86 -2.10 -4.28
C LYS A 329 -13.69 -2.57 -5.14
N GLY A 330 -13.95 -3.43 -6.13
CA GLY A 330 -12.90 -3.96 -7.01
C GLY A 330 -12.30 -2.84 -7.87
N GLN A 331 -13.15 -2.01 -8.47
CA GLN A 331 -12.69 -0.84 -9.25
C GLN A 331 -11.91 0.14 -8.37
N SER A 332 -12.40 0.43 -7.16
CA SER A 332 -11.73 1.32 -6.22
C SER A 332 -10.31 0.83 -5.90
N TRP A 333 -10.13 -0.47 -5.64
CA TRP A 333 -8.82 -1.04 -5.31
C TRP A 333 -7.90 -1.12 -6.53
N LEU A 334 -8.40 -1.59 -7.67
CA LEU A 334 -7.62 -1.62 -8.92
C LEU A 334 -7.13 -0.22 -9.33
N ARG A 335 -7.97 0.81 -9.15
CA ARG A 335 -7.59 2.21 -9.40
C ARG A 335 -6.49 2.66 -8.45
N GLN A 336 -6.59 2.29 -7.17
CA GLN A 336 -5.59 2.60 -6.15
C GLN A 336 -4.24 1.94 -6.42
N TYR A 337 -4.23 0.73 -7.00
CA TYR A 337 -3.01 0.08 -7.48
C TYR A 337 -2.50 0.64 -8.82
N GLY A 338 -3.21 1.58 -9.45
CA GLY A 338 -2.82 2.18 -10.73
C GLY A 338 -3.05 1.27 -11.93
N LEU A 339 -3.87 0.23 -11.79
CA LEU A 339 -4.17 -0.74 -12.85
C LEU A 339 -5.28 -0.27 -13.79
N ILE A 340 -6.19 0.56 -13.28
CA ILE A 340 -7.30 1.14 -14.06
C ILE A 340 -7.38 2.65 -13.85
N LYS A 341 -8.06 3.33 -14.77
CA LYS A 341 -8.43 4.75 -14.68
C LYS A 341 -9.85 4.95 -15.21
N GLU A 342 -10.40 6.12 -14.90
CA GLU A 342 -11.69 6.54 -15.44
C GLU A 342 -11.46 7.35 -16.73
N VAL A 343 -12.17 6.98 -17.80
CA VAL A 343 -12.24 7.75 -19.05
C VAL A 343 -13.68 7.75 -19.52
N ASN A 344 -14.28 8.95 -19.71
CA ASN A 344 -15.66 9.10 -20.18
C ASN A 344 -16.68 8.25 -19.38
N ASN A 345 -16.59 8.28 -18.04
CA ASN A 345 -17.40 7.49 -17.10
C ASN A 345 -17.28 5.96 -17.28
N LYS A 346 -16.21 5.47 -17.92
CA LYS A 346 -15.89 4.05 -18.05
C LYS A 346 -14.61 3.70 -17.32
N ALA A 347 -14.58 2.51 -16.73
CA ALA A 347 -13.37 1.93 -16.18
C ALA A 347 -12.54 1.35 -17.33
N VAL A 348 -11.30 1.81 -17.48
CA VAL A 348 -10.37 1.31 -18.52
C VAL A 348 -9.02 0.97 -17.91
N ILE A 349 -8.29 0.02 -18.50
CA ILE A 349 -6.92 -0.29 -18.10
C ILE A 349 -6.04 0.96 -18.21
N ALA A 350 -5.19 1.19 -17.21
CA ALA A 350 -4.48 2.45 -17.02
C ALA A 350 -3.60 2.85 -18.22
N ASN A 351 -2.98 1.87 -18.89
CA ASN A 351 -2.17 2.10 -20.08
C ASN A 351 -2.15 0.88 -21.03
N PRO A 352 -1.82 1.07 -22.32
CA PRO A 352 -1.70 0.01 -23.31
C PRO A 352 -0.72 -1.13 -22.96
N ILE A 353 0.40 -0.83 -22.30
CA ILE A 353 1.38 -1.86 -21.92
C ILE A 353 0.78 -2.84 -20.92
N TYR A 354 0.13 -2.35 -19.86
CA TYR A 354 -0.58 -3.21 -18.89
C TYR A 354 -1.65 -4.04 -19.57
N LYS A 355 -2.43 -3.45 -20.48
CA LYS A 355 -3.45 -4.17 -21.24
C LYS A 355 -2.84 -5.35 -22.00
N LYS A 356 -1.76 -5.11 -22.77
CA LYS A 356 -1.06 -6.13 -23.57
C LYS A 356 -0.42 -7.22 -22.69
N TYR A 357 0.26 -6.82 -21.61
CA TYR A 357 0.99 -7.74 -20.75
C TYR A 357 0.04 -8.66 -19.97
N PHE A 358 -0.95 -8.08 -19.28
CA PHE A 358 -1.85 -8.86 -18.45
C PHE A 358 -2.87 -9.65 -19.26
N SER A 359 -3.26 -9.21 -20.47
CA SER A 359 -4.09 -10.05 -21.35
C SER A 359 -3.34 -11.33 -21.74
N GLN A 360 -2.06 -11.23 -22.12
CA GLN A 360 -1.25 -12.39 -22.48
C GLN A 360 -1.07 -13.34 -21.29
N ILE A 361 -0.78 -12.82 -20.09
CA ILE A 361 -0.56 -13.66 -18.90
C ILE A 361 -1.85 -14.35 -18.46
N ILE A 362 -2.98 -13.65 -18.43
CA ILE A 362 -4.27 -14.25 -18.03
C ILE A 362 -4.67 -15.35 -19.02
N GLU A 363 -4.37 -15.20 -20.32
CA GLU A 363 -4.61 -16.22 -21.34
C GLU A 363 -3.64 -17.41 -21.26
N THR A 364 -2.37 -17.19 -20.92
CA THR A 364 -1.32 -18.23 -21.00
C THR A 364 -0.97 -18.91 -19.67
N ASN A 365 -1.24 -18.28 -18.52
CA ASN A 365 -0.83 -18.78 -17.21
C ASN A 365 -1.95 -18.66 -16.16
N PRO A 366 -3.02 -19.48 -16.25
CA PRO A 366 -3.97 -19.64 -15.15
C PRO A 366 -3.33 -20.25 -13.89
N MET A 367 -2.12 -20.83 -13.98
CA MET A 367 -1.45 -21.63 -12.93
C MET A 367 -0.43 -20.87 -12.06
N LEU A 368 -0.07 -19.62 -12.38
CA LEU A 368 0.88 -18.83 -11.56
C LEU A 368 0.29 -18.36 -10.20
N SER A 369 -0.94 -18.76 -9.87
CA SER A 369 -1.52 -18.62 -8.53
C SER A 369 -0.80 -19.42 -7.45
N GLU A 370 0.07 -20.37 -7.81
CA GLU A 370 0.80 -21.24 -6.87
C GLU A 370 1.86 -20.52 -6.02
N LYS A 371 2.32 -19.33 -6.42
CA LYS A 371 3.38 -18.59 -5.72
C LYS A 371 2.87 -17.64 -4.63
N GLN A 372 1.55 -17.49 -4.48
CA GLN A 372 0.96 -16.72 -3.38
C GLN A 372 1.04 -17.52 -2.07
N GLU A 373 1.39 -16.86 -0.97
CA GLU A 373 1.25 -17.43 0.37
C GLU A 373 -0.19 -17.88 0.58
N LYS A 374 -0.36 -19.19 0.80
CA LYS A 374 -1.68 -19.80 0.96
C LYS A 374 -2.21 -19.43 2.34
N LYS A 375 -3.10 -18.43 2.40
CA LYS A 375 -3.64 -17.92 3.66
C LYS A 375 -5.09 -18.32 3.87
N ILE A 376 -5.37 -18.89 5.04
CA ILE A 376 -6.71 -19.25 5.52
C ILE A 376 -7.11 -18.31 6.65
N PHE A 377 -8.25 -17.63 6.50
CA PHE A 377 -8.89 -16.85 7.55
C PHE A 377 -9.99 -17.66 8.25
N ILE A 378 -10.01 -17.70 9.58
CA ILE A 378 -11.09 -18.37 10.35
C ILE A 378 -11.99 -17.29 10.95
N SER A 379 -13.22 -17.19 10.43
CA SER A 379 -14.29 -16.35 10.97
C SER A 379 -15.11 -17.15 11.98
N TYR A 380 -15.17 -16.68 13.23
CA TYR A 380 -15.86 -17.37 14.31
C TYR A 380 -16.33 -16.42 15.41
N SER A 381 -17.33 -16.82 16.20
CA SER A 381 -17.68 -16.06 17.41
C SER A 381 -16.73 -16.42 18.55
N ARG A 382 -16.38 -15.44 19.40
CA ARG A 382 -15.56 -15.66 20.61
C ARG A 382 -16.14 -16.77 21.52
N ASP A 383 -17.45 -16.90 21.56
CA ASP A 383 -18.15 -17.97 22.31
C ASP A 383 -17.87 -19.38 21.77
N ASP A 384 -17.35 -19.51 20.54
CA ASP A 384 -17.03 -20.78 19.88
C ASP A 384 -15.51 -21.07 19.87
N LYS A 385 -14.70 -20.36 20.68
CA LYS A 385 -13.23 -20.47 20.67
C LYS A 385 -12.70 -21.89 20.91
N GLU A 386 -13.40 -22.71 21.68
CA GLU A 386 -13.02 -24.12 21.89
C GLU A 386 -13.04 -24.93 20.59
N TRP A 387 -14.00 -24.65 19.70
CA TRP A 387 -14.08 -25.31 18.39
C TRP A 387 -12.92 -24.90 17.48
N VAL A 388 -12.53 -23.63 17.52
CA VAL A 388 -11.35 -23.14 16.79
C VAL A 388 -10.10 -23.84 17.28
N LYS A 389 -9.87 -23.92 18.59
CA LYS A 389 -8.68 -24.60 19.15
C LYS A 389 -8.56 -26.04 18.67
N ARG A 390 -9.68 -26.77 18.59
CA ARG A 390 -9.70 -28.14 18.08
C ARG A 390 -9.40 -28.18 16.59
N LEU A 391 -10.08 -27.36 15.78
CA LEU A 391 -9.85 -27.29 14.34
C LEU A 391 -8.40 -26.91 13.99
N LEU A 392 -7.79 -26.01 14.77
CA LEU A 392 -6.40 -25.59 14.57
C LEU A 392 -5.39 -26.73 14.74
N ILE A 393 -5.67 -27.72 15.60
CA ILE A 393 -4.80 -28.89 15.76
C ILE A 393 -4.74 -29.66 14.44
N HIS A 394 -5.87 -29.82 13.76
CA HIS A 394 -5.96 -30.47 12.45
C HIS A 394 -5.29 -29.63 11.36
N LEU A 395 -5.61 -28.33 11.31
CA LEU A 395 -5.05 -27.42 10.31
C LEU A 395 -3.54 -27.23 10.45
N LYS A 396 -2.95 -27.50 11.63
CA LYS A 396 -1.50 -27.41 11.85
C LYS A 396 -0.69 -28.23 10.85
N ALA A 397 -1.22 -29.34 10.35
CA ALA A 397 -0.57 -30.13 9.29
C ALA A 397 -0.30 -29.30 8.03
N LEU A 398 -1.22 -28.39 7.68
CA LEU A 398 -1.11 -27.51 6.51
C LEU A 398 -0.02 -26.43 6.69
N SER A 399 0.26 -26.02 7.93
CA SER A 399 1.30 -25.01 8.20
C SER A 399 2.70 -25.49 7.78
N PHE A 400 2.97 -26.79 7.90
CA PHE A 400 4.22 -27.39 7.42
C PHE A 400 4.33 -27.42 5.89
N LYS A 401 3.23 -27.20 5.18
CA LYS A 401 3.15 -27.09 3.72
C LYS A 401 3.12 -25.62 3.25
N GLY A 402 3.41 -24.67 4.14
CA GLY A 402 3.45 -23.24 3.82
C GLY A 402 2.09 -22.54 3.85
N VAL A 403 1.06 -23.14 4.45
CA VAL A 403 -0.25 -22.49 4.64
C VAL A 403 -0.25 -21.65 5.91
N GLN A 404 -0.52 -20.36 5.79
CA GLN A 404 -0.67 -19.46 6.93
C GLN A 404 -2.13 -19.48 7.42
N ILE A 405 -2.34 -19.80 8.68
CA ILE A 405 -3.67 -19.77 9.31
C ILE A 405 -3.78 -18.53 10.17
N TRP A 406 -4.82 -17.74 9.95
CA TRP A 406 -5.11 -16.52 10.70
C TRP A 406 -6.45 -16.65 11.42
N TYR A 407 -6.48 -16.31 12.71
CA TYR A 407 -7.68 -16.29 13.56
C TYR A 407 -7.45 -15.33 14.75
N ASP A 408 -8.53 -14.82 15.35
CA ASP A 408 -8.48 -13.90 16.51
C ASP A 408 -8.28 -14.66 17.84
N ASP A 409 -7.05 -14.89 18.34
CA ASP A 409 -6.76 -15.76 19.52
C ASP A 409 -6.93 -15.11 20.92
N ASP A 410 -8.00 -14.34 21.18
CA ASP A 410 -8.16 -13.44 22.36
C ASP A 410 -7.14 -12.29 22.37
N ILE A 411 -7.39 -11.29 21.54
CA ILE A 411 -6.73 -10.00 21.69
C ILE A 411 -7.60 -9.17 22.69
N ARG A 412 -6.97 -8.33 23.53
CA ARG A 412 -7.62 -7.53 24.62
C ARG A 412 -8.45 -6.35 24.12
N SER A 413 -9.77 -6.32 24.39
CA SER A 413 -10.70 -5.20 24.11
C SER A 413 -10.09 -3.79 24.29
N GLY A 414 -9.85 -3.07 23.18
CA GLY A 414 -9.34 -1.70 23.19
C GLY A 414 -8.63 -1.22 21.93
N ASP A 415 -7.93 -2.10 21.20
CA ASP A 415 -7.09 -1.72 20.05
C ASP A 415 -7.86 -1.61 18.72
N ASP A 416 -7.19 -1.33 17.60
CA ASP A 416 -7.81 -0.99 16.32
C ASP A 416 -8.19 -2.24 15.48
N TRP A 417 -9.03 -3.12 16.06
CA TRP A 417 -9.44 -4.48 15.59
C TRP A 417 -9.76 -4.61 14.11
N SER A 418 -10.28 -3.54 13.51
CA SER A 418 -10.90 -3.61 12.18
C SER A 418 -9.87 -3.80 11.07
N ALA A 419 -8.67 -3.22 11.21
CA ALA A 419 -7.69 -3.19 10.14
C ALA A 419 -6.99 -4.55 9.92
N GLU A 420 -6.66 -5.27 11.01
CA GLU A 420 -6.01 -6.58 10.92
C GLU A 420 -6.93 -7.65 10.36
N ILE A 421 -8.16 -7.72 10.87
CA ILE A 421 -9.20 -8.63 10.40
C ILE A 421 -9.49 -8.35 8.93
N GLN A 422 -9.65 -7.07 8.55
CA GLN A 422 -9.89 -6.69 7.17
C GLN A 422 -8.73 -7.10 6.26
N ASN A 423 -7.48 -6.81 6.64
CA ASN A 423 -6.30 -7.22 5.87
C ASN A 423 -6.20 -8.75 5.78
N ALA A 424 -6.57 -9.49 6.83
CA ALA A 424 -6.59 -10.94 6.81
C ALA A 424 -7.61 -11.51 5.82
N ILE A 425 -8.82 -10.95 5.77
CA ILE A 425 -9.85 -11.33 4.78
C ILE A 425 -9.42 -10.91 3.35
N GLU A 426 -8.86 -9.71 3.19
CA GLU A 426 -8.41 -9.20 1.89
C GLU A 426 -7.28 -10.04 1.27
N THR A 427 -6.41 -10.60 2.10
CA THR A 427 -5.26 -11.41 1.65
C THR A 427 -5.52 -12.90 1.66
N ALA A 428 -6.62 -13.36 2.25
CA ALA A 428 -6.96 -14.77 2.30
C ALA A 428 -7.35 -15.31 0.92
N GLN A 429 -6.90 -16.53 0.63
CA GLN A 429 -7.35 -17.34 -0.49
C GLN A 429 -8.57 -18.19 -0.11
N MET A 430 -8.71 -18.47 1.18
CA MET A 430 -9.79 -19.27 1.74
C MET A 430 -10.25 -18.70 3.08
N THR A 431 -11.55 -18.74 3.32
CA THR A 431 -12.15 -18.44 4.63
C THR A 431 -12.94 -19.63 5.15
N ILE A 432 -12.73 -19.98 6.42
CA ILE A 432 -13.54 -20.94 7.17
C ILE A 432 -14.51 -20.16 8.05
N CYS A 433 -15.82 -20.36 7.88
CA CYS A 433 -16.85 -19.72 8.70
C CYS A 433 -17.46 -20.73 9.67
N LEU A 434 -17.26 -20.54 10.98
CA LEU A 434 -17.81 -21.40 12.02
C LEU A 434 -19.26 -20.99 12.35
N ILE A 435 -20.22 -21.62 11.68
CA ILE A 435 -21.65 -21.28 11.73
C ILE A 435 -22.29 -21.83 13.01
N SER A 436 -22.57 -20.93 13.95
CA SER A 436 -23.24 -21.19 15.22
C SER A 436 -24.34 -20.16 15.48
N LYS A 437 -25.13 -20.34 16.54
CA LYS A 437 -26.06 -19.30 17.02
C LYS A 437 -25.34 -18.00 17.41
N HIS A 438 -24.12 -18.09 17.93
CA HIS A 438 -23.31 -16.95 18.36
C HIS A 438 -22.72 -16.20 17.15
N PHE A 439 -22.27 -16.94 16.14
CA PHE A 439 -21.81 -16.40 14.87
C PHE A 439 -22.89 -15.56 14.16
N LEU A 440 -24.12 -16.08 14.11
CA LEU A 440 -25.25 -15.38 13.50
C LEU A 440 -25.71 -14.17 14.32
N ALA A 441 -25.50 -14.18 15.65
CA ALA A 441 -25.89 -13.09 16.53
C ALA A 441 -24.83 -11.96 16.63
N SER A 442 -23.61 -12.18 16.14
CA SER A 442 -22.52 -11.21 16.26
C SER A 442 -22.66 -10.06 15.27
N ASP A 443 -22.98 -8.87 15.78
CA ASP A 443 -23.07 -7.64 14.99
C ASP A 443 -21.80 -7.34 14.19
N TYR A 444 -20.64 -7.62 14.77
CA TYR A 444 -19.34 -7.38 14.12
C TYR A 444 -19.17 -8.29 12.91
N ILE A 445 -19.38 -9.59 13.07
CA ILE A 445 -19.26 -10.58 11.98
C ILE A 445 -20.27 -10.22 10.87
N GLN A 446 -21.53 -10.00 11.22
CA GLN A 446 -22.59 -9.75 10.24
C GLN A 446 -22.42 -8.43 9.48
N LYS A 447 -21.99 -7.35 10.16
CA LYS A 447 -21.87 -6.01 9.55
C LYS A 447 -20.50 -5.72 8.94
N ARG A 448 -19.44 -6.42 9.36
CA ARG A 448 -18.05 -6.15 8.92
C ARG A 448 -17.45 -7.30 8.13
N GLU A 449 -17.39 -8.50 8.71
CA GLU A 449 -16.68 -9.63 8.10
C GLU A 449 -17.45 -10.22 6.92
N ILE A 450 -18.73 -10.56 7.09
CA ILE A 450 -19.54 -11.21 6.04
C ILE A 450 -19.58 -10.40 4.74
N PRO A 451 -19.83 -9.08 4.74
CA PRO A 451 -19.79 -8.30 3.49
C PRO A 451 -18.44 -8.36 2.76
N GLU A 452 -17.33 -8.44 3.50
CA GLU A 452 -15.99 -8.54 2.91
C GLU A 452 -15.70 -9.96 2.41
N ILE A 453 -16.03 -10.99 3.20
CA ILE A 453 -15.91 -12.39 2.82
C ILE A 453 -16.69 -12.67 1.54
N LEU A 454 -17.93 -12.17 1.43
CA LEU A 454 -18.76 -12.36 0.24
C LEU A 454 -18.25 -11.60 -0.98
N PHE A 455 -17.65 -10.43 -0.78
CA PHE A 455 -16.99 -9.69 -1.85
C PHE A 455 -15.76 -10.46 -2.36
N ARG A 456 -14.89 -10.91 -1.45
CA ARG A 456 -13.73 -11.74 -1.78
C ARG A 456 -14.12 -13.06 -2.43
N HIS A 457 -15.24 -13.67 -2.01
CA HIS A 457 -15.77 -14.88 -2.62
C HIS A 457 -16.14 -14.67 -4.09
N LYS A 458 -16.75 -13.52 -4.42
CA LYS A 458 -17.02 -13.15 -5.81
C LYS A 458 -15.74 -12.95 -6.63
N GLU A 459 -14.66 -12.51 -5.99
CA GLU A 459 -13.33 -12.38 -6.61
C GLU A 459 -12.52 -13.69 -6.60
N GLY A 460 -13.12 -14.82 -6.22
CA GLY A 460 -12.51 -16.15 -6.30
C GLY A 460 -12.00 -16.75 -4.98
N MET A 461 -12.20 -16.09 -3.83
CA MET A 461 -11.87 -16.67 -2.52
C MET A 461 -12.80 -17.85 -2.20
N THR A 462 -12.24 -18.97 -1.73
CA THR A 462 -13.05 -20.11 -1.30
C THR A 462 -13.66 -19.85 0.08
N VAL A 463 -14.94 -20.19 0.28
CA VAL A 463 -15.62 -20.05 1.57
C VAL A 463 -16.10 -21.42 2.03
N ILE A 464 -15.66 -21.86 3.20
CA ILE A 464 -16.01 -23.16 3.81
C ILE A 464 -16.84 -22.90 5.09
N PRO A 465 -18.17 -22.98 5.01
CA PRO A 465 -19.02 -22.90 6.20
C PRO A 465 -19.04 -24.25 6.94
N ILE A 466 -18.73 -24.22 8.23
CA ILE A 466 -18.79 -25.37 9.15
C ILE A 466 -19.93 -25.17 10.14
N TYR A 467 -20.91 -26.06 10.10
CA TYR A 467 -22.08 -26.06 10.96
C TYR A 467 -21.74 -26.59 12.35
N LEU A 468 -21.45 -25.68 13.27
CA LEU A 468 -21.05 -26.03 14.64
C LEU A 468 -22.23 -26.45 15.49
N SER A 469 -23.28 -25.63 15.58
CA SER A 469 -24.37 -25.83 16.53
C SER A 469 -25.72 -25.42 15.94
N PRO A 470 -26.84 -26.02 16.42
CA PRO A 470 -28.18 -25.71 15.91
C PRO A 470 -28.46 -24.20 15.86
N CYS A 471 -28.72 -23.69 14.67
CA CYS A 471 -28.99 -22.28 14.44
C CYS A 471 -29.84 -22.07 13.19
N VAL A 472 -30.29 -20.83 13.00
CA VAL A 472 -31.25 -20.45 11.95
C VAL A 472 -30.56 -20.10 10.62
N TRP A 473 -29.43 -20.76 10.32
CA TRP A 473 -28.57 -20.49 9.16
C TRP A 473 -29.29 -20.56 7.80
N LYS A 474 -30.40 -21.30 7.70
CA LYS A 474 -31.20 -21.42 6.48
C LYS A 474 -31.82 -20.09 6.00
N TYR A 475 -31.94 -19.10 6.89
CA TYR A 475 -32.40 -17.76 6.51
C TYR A 475 -31.28 -16.90 5.92
N GLU A 476 -30.01 -17.27 6.14
CA GLU A 476 -28.88 -16.58 5.53
C GLU A 476 -28.79 -16.90 4.05
N LYS A 477 -29.05 -15.88 3.21
CA LYS A 477 -29.11 -16.05 1.76
C LYS A 477 -27.79 -16.54 1.17
N TRP A 478 -26.67 -16.10 1.72
CA TRP A 478 -25.34 -16.40 1.19
C TRP A 478 -24.91 -17.85 1.45
N LEU A 479 -25.43 -18.51 2.48
CA LEU A 479 -25.17 -19.92 2.77
C LEU A 479 -25.94 -20.89 1.84
N LYS A 480 -26.96 -20.41 1.12
CA LYS A 480 -27.81 -21.30 0.29
C LYS A 480 -27.08 -21.92 -0.90
N ASN A 481 -26.09 -21.21 -1.43
CA ASN A 481 -25.37 -21.60 -2.65
C ASN A 481 -23.94 -22.10 -2.35
N ILE A 482 -23.61 -22.31 -1.07
CA ILE A 482 -22.30 -22.76 -0.63
C ILE A 482 -22.48 -24.09 0.10
N GLN A 483 -21.65 -25.08 -0.26
CA GLN A 483 -21.69 -26.38 0.39
C GLN A 483 -21.21 -26.25 1.85
N MET A 484 -22.03 -26.73 2.77
CA MET A 484 -21.76 -26.65 4.21
C MET A 484 -21.27 -27.98 4.76
N PHE A 485 -20.30 -27.91 5.68
CA PHE A 485 -19.81 -29.06 6.44
C PHE A 485 -20.52 -29.17 7.78
N PRO A 486 -20.78 -30.38 8.29
CA PRO A 486 -20.64 -31.66 7.60
C PRO A 486 -21.72 -31.83 6.52
N LYS A 487 -21.43 -32.64 5.49
CA LYS A 487 -22.29 -32.81 4.29
C LYS A 487 -23.70 -33.36 4.59
N ASP A 488 -23.87 -34.02 5.74
CA ASP A 488 -25.15 -34.53 6.23
C ASP A 488 -26.03 -33.46 6.91
N ALA A 489 -25.56 -32.22 6.98
CA ALA A 489 -26.25 -31.09 7.62
C ALA A 489 -26.61 -31.32 9.10
N VAL A 490 -25.94 -32.24 9.78
CA VAL A 490 -26.05 -32.45 11.23
C VAL A 490 -24.96 -31.60 11.91
N PRO A 491 -25.29 -30.70 12.85
CA PRO A 491 -24.28 -29.83 13.46
C PRO A 491 -23.28 -30.65 14.28
N LEU A 492 -22.01 -30.21 14.28
CA LEU A 492 -20.92 -30.88 15.00
C LEU A 492 -21.23 -31.07 16.49
N SER A 493 -21.90 -30.11 17.13
CA SER A 493 -22.28 -30.17 18.54
C SER A 493 -23.25 -31.30 18.89
N LYS A 494 -23.88 -31.94 17.89
CA LYS A 494 -24.78 -33.10 18.09
C LYS A 494 -24.10 -34.43 17.79
N LYS A 495 -22.88 -34.43 17.26
CA LYS A 495 -22.12 -35.64 16.93
C LYS A 495 -21.29 -36.09 18.13
N ALA A 496 -20.99 -37.39 18.20
CA ALA A 496 -20.04 -37.93 19.16
C ALA A 496 -18.62 -37.40 18.88
N HIS A 497 -17.74 -37.40 19.88
CA HIS A 497 -16.44 -36.74 19.80
C HIS A 497 -15.55 -37.34 18.69
N ASP A 498 -15.50 -38.66 18.58
CA ASP A 498 -14.82 -39.39 17.50
C ASP A 498 -15.29 -38.94 16.11
N ILE A 499 -16.60 -38.86 15.90
CA ILE A 499 -17.18 -38.42 14.63
C ILE A 499 -16.84 -36.94 14.35
N GLN A 500 -16.72 -36.10 15.38
CA GLN A 500 -16.30 -34.70 15.20
C GLN A 500 -14.86 -34.61 14.68
N GLU A 501 -13.95 -35.46 15.20
CA GLU A 501 -12.56 -35.52 14.73
C GLU A 501 -12.46 -36.04 13.29
N ASP A 502 -13.27 -37.04 12.93
CA ASP A 502 -13.36 -37.54 11.55
C ASP A 502 -13.81 -36.43 10.58
N VAL A 503 -14.82 -35.65 10.96
CA VAL A 503 -15.30 -34.53 10.13
C VAL A 503 -14.23 -33.44 10.02
N PHE A 504 -13.50 -33.13 11.09
CA PHE A 504 -12.38 -32.17 10.98
C PHE A 504 -11.30 -32.65 10.02
N THR A 505 -10.98 -33.94 10.06
CA THR A 505 -10.04 -34.55 9.10
C THR A 505 -10.56 -34.43 7.67
N GLU A 506 -11.84 -34.76 7.42
CA GLU A 506 -12.47 -34.60 6.10
C GLU A 506 -12.38 -33.16 5.58
N ILE A 507 -12.63 -32.17 6.46
CA ILE A 507 -12.52 -30.76 6.11
C ILE A 507 -11.08 -30.41 5.73
N VAL A 508 -10.08 -30.88 6.48
CA VAL A 508 -8.67 -30.60 6.18
C VAL A 508 -8.24 -31.27 4.87
N ASP A 509 -8.69 -32.49 4.59
CA ASP A 509 -8.43 -33.18 3.32
C ASP A 509 -9.04 -32.41 2.13
N GLU A 510 -10.26 -31.89 2.30
CA GLU A 510 -10.90 -31.07 1.27
C GLU A 510 -10.17 -29.74 1.06
N ILE A 511 -9.73 -29.09 2.14
CA ILE A 511 -8.88 -27.89 2.07
C ILE A 511 -7.57 -28.20 1.34
N PHE A 512 -6.96 -29.35 1.63
CA PHE A 512 -5.70 -29.77 1.01
C PHE A 512 -5.84 -29.93 -0.50
N GLY A 513 -6.91 -30.58 -0.95
CA GLY A 513 -7.23 -30.73 -2.37
C GLY A 513 -7.55 -29.40 -3.06
N ILE A 514 -8.35 -28.53 -2.44
CA ILE A 514 -8.68 -27.21 -3.00
C ILE A 514 -7.44 -26.33 -3.16
N LEU A 515 -6.52 -26.39 -2.20
CA LEU A 515 -5.29 -25.62 -2.23
C LEU A 515 -4.23 -26.22 -3.16
N GLY A 516 -4.45 -27.41 -3.75
CA GLY A 516 -3.47 -28.07 -4.62
C GLY A 516 -2.12 -28.27 -3.91
N LEU A 517 -2.15 -28.95 -2.75
CA LEU A 517 -0.96 -29.22 -1.94
C LEU A 517 -0.34 -30.60 -2.20
N ASP A 518 -0.87 -31.32 -3.20
CA ASP A 518 -0.48 -32.67 -3.64
C ASP A 518 0.95 -32.75 -4.19
#